data_AF-A0A8E2E439-F1
#
_entry.id   AF-A0A8E2E439-F1
#
_cell.length_a   1.000
_cell.length_b   1.000
_cell.length_c   1.000
_cell.angle_alpha   90.00
_cell.angle_beta   90.00
_cell.angle_gamma   90.00
#
_symmetry.space_group_name_H-M   'P 1'
#
loop_
_entity.id
_entity.type
_entity.pdbx_description
1 polymer ?
#
loop_
_entity_poly.entity_id
_entity_poly.type
_entity_poly.pdbx_seq_one_letter_code
_entity_poly.pdbx_strand_id
1 'polypeptide(L)'
;MISREELPNNIPGRTGAFLLKAVHYPDTCEKFDLNKDYPYLYHVFVAKLAGLGSNLFNLSSLGLRVAVSPRSHRIAISNWKRVLVWALDPKAFLDPGTLPDGTVPGDHAYVEGCGWRYYQSGRREIEMVVLEPVELPECGVVFKLEFRREDELWAWTERGLVRWRFGVWAEGRREVVVLE
;
A
#
# COMPACT_ATOMS: atom_id res chain seq x y z
N MET A 1 -27.19 -7.65 8.66
CA MET A 1 -27.04 -8.52 7.48
C MET A 1 -27.61 -7.72 6.31
N ILE A 2 -26.75 -7.01 5.58
CA ILE A 2 -27.18 -6.29 4.38
C ILE A 2 -27.12 -7.31 3.25
N SER A 3 -28.27 -7.64 2.69
CA SER A 3 -28.42 -8.52 1.53
C SER A 3 -27.70 -7.91 0.33
N ARG A 4 -26.85 -8.71 -0.31
CA ARG A 4 -25.94 -8.35 -1.40
C ARG A 4 -26.63 -8.00 -2.74
N GLU A 5 -27.94 -7.77 -2.72
CA GLU A 5 -28.77 -7.43 -3.89
C GLU A 5 -28.86 -5.91 -4.15
N GLU A 6 -28.25 -5.07 -3.31
CA GLU A 6 -28.25 -3.61 -3.46
C GLU A 6 -26.88 -3.02 -3.84
N LEU A 7 -25.94 -3.82 -4.36
CA LEU A 7 -24.78 -3.22 -5.01
C LEU A 7 -25.23 -2.74 -6.41
N PRO A 8 -25.32 -1.43 -6.68
CA PRO A 8 -25.74 -0.96 -7.99
C PRO A 8 -24.82 -1.56 -9.05
N ASN A 9 -25.42 -2.09 -10.13
CA ASN A 9 -24.79 -2.70 -11.32
C ASN A 9 -23.83 -1.78 -12.11
N ASN A 10 -23.31 -0.73 -11.46
CA ASN A 10 -22.52 0.31 -12.06
C ASN A 10 -21.48 0.82 -11.04
N ILE A 11 -20.71 -0.08 -10.42
CA ILE A 11 -19.48 0.31 -9.74
C ILE A 11 -18.52 0.73 -10.85
N PRO A 12 -18.23 2.04 -11.03
CA PRO A 12 -17.25 2.45 -12.04
C PRO A 12 -15.94 1.72 -11.77
N GLY A 13 -15.28 1.25 -12.83
CA GLY A 13 -13.98 0.60 -12.71
C GLY A 13 -13.04 1.43 -11.85
N ARG A 14 -12.59 0.87 -10.72
CA ARG A 14 -11.70 1.58 -9.79
C ARG A 14 -10.33 1.67 -10.44
N THR A 15 -9.83 2.90 -10.66
CA THR A 15 -8.46 3.15 -11.16
C THR A 15 -7.62 3.74 -10.04
N GLY A 16 -6.44 3.15 -9.81
CA GLY A 16 -5.57 3.54 -8.71
C GLY A 16 -4.59 2.43 -8.34
N ALA A 17 -3.77 2.68 -7.31
CA ALA A 17 -3.07 1.62 -6.60
C ALA A 17 -3.82 1.32 -5.30
N PHE A 18 -4.03 0.04 -5.05
CA PHE A 18 -4.82 -0.45 -3.93
C PHE A 18 -4.08 -1.57 -3.22
N LEU A 19 -4.35 -1.71 -1.92
CA LEU A 19 -4.05 -2.91 -1.17
C LEU A 19 -5.25 -3.84 -1.27
N LEU A 20 -4.96 -5.11 -1.57
CA LEU A 20 -5.92 -6.18 -1.65
C LEU A 20 -5.65 -7.17 -0.52
N LYS A 21 -6.71 -7.60 0.15
CA LYS A 21 -6.67 -8.72 1.09
C LYS A 21 -7.35 -9.91 0.44
N ALA A 22 -6.64 -11.04 0.42
CA ALA A 22 -7.22 -12.31 0.04
C ALA A 22 -7.88 -12.95 1.27
N VAL A 23 -9.11 -13.40 1.10
CA VAL A 23 -9.95 -14.06 2.10
C VAL A 23 -10.32 -15.43 1.55
N HIS A 24 -9.99 -16.48 2.29
CA HIS A 24 -10.34 -17.84 1.91
C HIS A 24 -11.70 -18.22 2.50
N TYR A 25 -12.52 -18.88 1.69
CA TYR A 25 -13.78 -19.51 2.11
C TYR A 25 -13.80 -20.96 1.59
N PRO A 26 -14.30 -21.94 2.36
CA PRO A 26 -14.83 -21.83 3.73
C PRO A 26 -13.73 -21.63 4.79
N ASP A 27 -14.15 -21.21 5.99
CA ASP A 27 -13.31 -20.94 7.17
C ASP A 27 -12.79 -22.21 7.87
N THR A 28 -12.63 -23.30 7.12
CA THR A 28 -12.08 -24.54 7.68
C THR A 28 -10.60 -24.35 8.01
N CYS A 29 -10.17 -24.87 9.16
CA CYS A 29 -8.76 -24.89 9.58
C CYS A 29 -7.95 -25.94 8.82
N GLU A 30 -8.09 -25.98 7.49
CA GLU A 30 -7.31 -26.85 6.61
C GLU A 30 -6.05 -26.15 6.11
N LYS A 31 -5.04 -26.95 5.74
CA LYS A 31 -3.80 -26.41 5.20
C LYS A 31 -4.06 -25.80 3.82
N PHE A 32 -3.76 -24.52 3.68
CA PHE A 32 -3.90 -23.79 2.42
C PHE A 32 -2.87 -24.26 1.37
N ASP A 33 -3.34 -24.69 0.21
CA ASP A 33 -2.54 -25.05 -0.97
C ASP A 33 -2.71 -24.01 -2.08
N LEU A 34 -1.64 -23.28 -2.39
CA LEU A 34 -1.62 -22.23 -3.41
C LEU A 34 -2.02 -22.72 -4.82
N ASN A 35 -1.80 -23.99 -5.17
CA ASN A 35 -2.13 -24.47 -6.51
C ASN A 35 -3.61 -24.86 -6.64
N LYS A 36 -4.25 -25.21 -5.53
CA LYS A 36 -5.61 -25.74 -5.48
C LYS A 36 -6.62 -24.70 -4.99
N ASP A 37 -6.25 -23.93 -3.97
CA ASP A 37 -7.17 -23.10 -3.20
C ASP A 37 -7.16 -21.63 -3.67
N TYR A 38 -6.13 -21.22 -4.42
CA TYR A 38 -6.02 -19.87 -4.98
C TYR A 38 -7.22 -19.42 -5.82
N PRO A 39 -7.83 -20.25 -6.69
CA PRO A 39 -9.03 -19.88 -7.44
C PRO A 39 -10.25 -19.54 -6.55
N TYR A 40 -10.27 -20.00 -5.31
CA TYR A 40 -11.34 -19.76 -4.35
C TYR A 40 -11.06 -18.57 -3.42
N LEU A 41 -9.92 -17.87 -3.59
CA LEU A 41 -9.61 -16.66 -2.83
C LEU A 41 -10.51 -15.51 -3.26
N TYR A 42 -11.31 -15.04 -2.30
CA TYR A 42 -12.05 -13.80 -2.44
C TYR A 42 -11.13 -12.62 -2.15
N HIS A 43 -11.07 -11.65 -3.07
CA HIS A 43 -10.20 -10.47 -2.91
C HIS A 43 -11.03 -9.25 -2.55
N VAL A 44 -10.62 -8.55 -1.50
CA VAL A 44 -11.28 -7.34 -0.99
C VAL A 44 -10.32 -6.16 -1.05
N PHE A 45 -10.81 -5.00 -1.48
CA PHE A 45 -10.05 -3.75 -1.42
C PHE A 45 -10.01 -3.25 0.01
N VAL A 46 -8.82 -3.09 0.59
CA VAL A 46 -8.68 -2.71 2.00
C VAL A 46 -8.09 -1.33 2.20
N ALA A 47 -7.27 -0.89 1.24
CA ALA A 47 -6.75 0.47 1.25
C ALA A 47 -6.51 1.00 -0.17
N LYS A 48 -6.60 2.32 -0.31
CA LYS A 48 -6.17 3.06 -1.50
C LYS A 48 -4.88 3.83 -1.21
N LEU A 49 -3.91 3.73 -2.10
CA LEU A 49 -2.69 4.53 -2.05
C LEU A 49 -2.94 5.85 -2.80
N ALA A 50 -3.15 6.94 -2.05
CA ALA A 50 -3.43 8.25 -2.62
C ALA A 50 -2.20 8.87 -3.31
N GLY A 51 -2.41 9.91 -4.13
CA GLY A 51 -1.33 10.76 -4.63
C GLY A 51 -0.63 10.30 -5.92
N LEU A 52 -0.89 9.09 -6.42
CA LEU A 52 -0.32 8.59 -7.70
C LEU A 52 -0.82 9.31 -8.96
N GLY A 53 -1.81 10.20 -8.82
CA GLY A 53 -2.41 10.95 -9.91
C GLY A 53 -3.48 10.15 -10.66
N SER A 54 -4.36 10.87 -11.37
CA SER A 54 -5.43 10.29 -12.20
C SER A 54 -4.92 9.70 -13.52
N ASN A 55 -3.65 9.95 -13.88
CA ASN A 55 -3.10 9.64 -15.19
C ASN A 55 -2.28 8.33 -15.23
N LEU A 56 -2.71 7.32 -14.47
CA LEU A 56 -2.15 5.95 -14.53
C LEU A 56 -2.27 5.32 -15.93
N PHE A 57 -3.06 5.92 -16.84
CA PHE A 57 -3.17 5.53 -18.24
C PHE A 57 -2.03 6.07 -19.13
N ASN A 58 -1.27 7.04 -18.64
CA ASN A 58 -0.14 7.64 -19.36
C ASN A 58 1.15 7.50 -18.54
N LEU A 59 1.48 6.27 -18.19
CA LEU A 59 2.75 5.96 -17.54
C LEU A 59 3.89 6.22 -18.52
N SER A 60 5.02 6.70 -18.00
CA SER A 60 6.25 6.73 -18.78
C SER A 60 6.59 5.34 -19.32
N SER A 61 7.35 5.26 -20.41
CA SER A 61 7.85 3.98 -20.94
C SER A 61 8.65 3.17 -19.92
N LEU A 62 9.17 3.81 -18.88
CA LEU A 62 9.86 3.16 -17.77
C LEU A 62 8.88 2.44 -16.82
N GLY A 63 7.60 2.82 -16.82
CA GLY A 63 6.58 2.29 -15.92
C GLY A 63 6.75 2.79 -14.48
N LEU A 64 5.91 2.25 -13.58
CA LEU A 64 6.05 2.47 -12.14
C LEU A 64 7.16 1.58 -11.59
N ARG A 65 7.97 2.11 -10.66
CA ARG A 65 8.85 1.27 -9.83
C ARG A 65 8.26 1.16 -8.45
N VAL A 66 8.20 -0.05 -7.94
CA VAL A 66 7.62 -0.35 -6.63
C VAL A 66 8.69 -1.01 -5.78
N ALA A 67 8.78 -0.61 -4.53
CA ALA A 67 9.58 -1.29 -3.51
C ALA A 67 8.78 -1.40 -2.23
N VAL A 68 9.03 -2.46 -1.47
CA VAL A 68 8.39 -2.73 -0.17
C VAL A 68 9.48 -2.84 0.88
N SER A 69 9.26 -2.27 2.06
CA SER A 69 10.23 -2.34 3.15
C SER A 69 10.33 -3.76 3.72
N PRO A 70 11.43 -4.14 4.39
CA PRO A 70 11.64 -5.51 4.91
C PRO A 70 10.51 -6.06 5.79
N ARG A 71 9.84 -5.22 6.59
CA ARG A 71 8.68 -5.61 7.42
C ARG A 71 7.33 -5.28 6.79
N SER A 72 7.32 -4.82 5.54
CA SER A 72 6.12 -4.42 4.81
C SER A 72 5.33 -3.28 5.46
N HIS A 73 5.98 -2.46 6.29
CA HIS A 73 5.35 -1.29 6.89
C HIS A 73 5.37 -0.07 5.95
N ARG A 74 6.12 -0.16 4.85
CA ARG A 74 6.20 0.91 3.86
C ARG A 74 6.20 0.37 2.45
N ILE A 75 5.57 1.13 1.58
CA ILE A 75 5.58 0.92 0.14
C ILE A 75 6.10 2.20 -0.48
N ALA A 76 7.06 2.10 -1.38
CA ALA A 76 7.53 3.21 -2.19
C ALA A 76 7.15 2.97 -3.65
N ILE A 77 6.59 3.98 -4.30
CA ILE A 77 6.29 3.95 -5.73
C ILE A 77 6.90 5.19 -6.36
N SER A 78 7.68 4.99 -7.42
CA SER A 78 8.13 6.08 -8.27
C SER A 78 7.39 6.11 -9.61
N ASN A 79 7.03 7.31 -10.04
CA ASN A 79 6.62 7.61 -11.40
C ASN A 79 7.58 8.65 -11.97
N TRP A 80 8.43 8.23 -12.91
CA TRP A 80 9.46 9.07 -13.53
C TRP A 80 10.41 9.69 -12.49
N LYS A 81 10.20 10.96 -12.13
CA LYS A 81 11.02 11.75 -11.17
C LYS A 81 10.44 11.79 -9.76
N ARG A 82 9.17 11.44 -9.62
CA ARG A 82 8.42 11.58 -8.39
C ARG A 82 8.47 10.28 -7.60
N VAL A 83 8.81 10.36 -6.31
CA VAL A 83 8.87 9.20 -5.41
C VAL A 83 7.94 9.44 -4.23
N LEU A 84 6.97 8.55 -4.08
CA LEU A 84 5.98 8.57 -3.00
C LEU A 84 6.19 7.38 -2.09
N VAL A 85 6.09 7.60 -0.78
CA VAL A 85 6.19 6.56 0.24
C VAL A 85 4.93 6.55 1.09
N TRP A 86 4.25 5.41 1.15
CA TRP A 86 3.12 5.19 2.04
C TRP A 86 3.58 4.41 3.27
N ALA A 87 3.08 4.80 4.43
CA ALA A 87 3.18 4.02 5.66
C ALA A 87 1.91 3.20 5.85
N LEU A 88 2.08 1.94 6.24
CA LEU A 88 0.99 1.03 6.59
C LEU A 88 1.40 0.13 7.75
N ASP A 89 0.41 -0.43 8.45
CA ASP A 89 0.59 -1.50 9.41
C ASP A 89 -0.12 -2.75 8.86
N PRO A 90 0.62 -3.78 8.40
CA PRO A 90 0.02 -5.01 7.91
C PRO A 90 -0.90 -5.67 8.94
N LYS A 91 -0.59 -5.58 10.24
CA LYS A 91 -1.41 -6.18 11.29
C LYS A 91 -2.76 -5.49 11.42
N ALA A 92 -2.83 -4.19 11.18
CA ALA A 92 -4.11 -3.47 11.19
C ALA A 92 -5.11 -4.04 10.15
N PHE A 93 -4.62 -4.60 9.04
CA PHE A 93 -5.44 -5.20 7.99
C PHE A 93 -5.69 -6.70 8.18
N LEU A 94 -4.80 -7.41 8.90
CA LEU A 94 -4.85 -8.85 9.05
C LEU A 94 -5.40 -9.30 10.41
N ASP A 95 -5.17 -8.53 11.46
CA ASP A 95 -5.48 -8.87 12.85
C ASP A 95 -6.29 -7.75 13.54
N PRO A 96 -7.63 -7.87 13.55
CA PRO A 96 -8.49 -6.89 14.22
C PRO A 96 -8.44 -6.99 15.75
N GLY A 97 -7.72 -7.95 16.34
CA GLY A 97 -7.42 -7.96 17.79
C GLY A 97 -6.51 -6.82 18.25
N THR A 98 -5.91 -6.09 17.30
CA THR A 98 -5.12 -4.88 17.55
C THR A 98 -5.94 -3.58 17.52
N LEU A 99 -7.26 -3.67 17.33
CA LEU A 99 -8.13 -2.49 17.29
C LEU A 99 -8.36 -1.93 18.72
N PRO A 100 -8.56 -0.61 18.88
CA PRO A 100 -8.93 0.00 20.17
C PRO A 100 -10.21 -0.62 20.75
N ASP A 101 -10.48 -0.48 22.05
CA ASP A 101 -11.69 -1.04 22.70
C ASP A 101 -13.00 -0.66 21.98
N GLY A 102 -13.88 -1.63 21.70
CA GLY A 102 -15.21 -1.39 21.10
C GLY A 102 -15.76 -2.59 20.32
N THR A 103 -17.08 -2.66 20.18
CA THR A 103 -17.78 -3.77 19.52
C THR A 103 -17.60 -3.70 18.00
N VAL A 104 -17.02 -4.74 17.41
CA VAL A 104 -17.02 -4.95 15.95
C VAL A 104 -18.24 -5.81 15.59
N PRO A 105 -19.06 -5.42 14.59
CA PRO A 105 -20.17 -6.26 14.14
C PRO A 105 -19.64 -7.51 13.41
N GLY A 106 -19.60 -8.66 14.11
CA GLY A 106 -19.23 -9.95 13.54
C GLY A 106 -17.86 -9.94 12.83
N ASP A 107 -17.78 -10.61 11.68
CA ASP A 107 -16.53 -10.77 10.92
C ASP A 107 -16.13 -9.55 10.08
N HIS A 108 -16.88 -8.43 10.18
CA HIS A 108 -16.65 -7.25 9.33
C HIS A 108 -15.21 -6.73 9.43
N ALA A 109 -14.59 -6.72 10.62
CA ALA A 109 -13.19 -6.27 10.73
C ALA A 109 -12.16 -7.26 10.15
N TYR A 110 -12.56 -8.51 9.90
CA TYR A 110 -11.72 -9.52 9.27
C TYR A 110 -11.89 -9.52 7.74
N VAL A 111 -13.04 -9.11 7.21
CA VAL A 111 -13.35 -9.26 5.78
C VAL A 111 -13.39 -7.92 5.04
N GLU A 112 -14.30 -7.02 5.41
CA GLU A 112 -14.64 -5.83 4.61
C GLU A 112 -14.08 -4.53 5.21
N GLY A 113 -14.12 -4.39 6.53
CA GLY A 113 -13.71 -3.18 7.23
C GLY A 113 -12.29 -3.19 7.76
N CYS A 114 -11.40 -4.09 7.37
CA CYS A 114 -10.10 -4.21 8.05
C CYS A 114 -9.29 -2.89 8.04
N GLY A 115 -8.57 -2.61 9.13
CA GLY A 115 -7.83 -1.37 9.33
C GLY A 115 -8.69 -0.13 9.63
N TRP A 116 -10.03 -0.17 9.50
CA TRP A 116 -10.87 1.03 9.61
C TRP A 116 -10.68 1.80 10.91
N ARG A 117 -10.63 1.11 12.07
CA ARG A 117 -10.44 1.78 13.37
C ARG A 117 -9.00 2.24 13.59
N TYR A 118 -8.03 1.47 13.11
CA TYR A 118 -6.63 1.85 13.20
C TYR A 118 -6.38 3.16 12.43
N TYR A 119 -6.97 3.31 11.26
CA TYR A 119 -6.91 4.52 10.43
C TYR A 119 -8.11 5.44 10.60
N GLN A 120 -8.74 5.48 11.78
CA GLN A 120 -9.96 6.27 12.01
C GLN A 120 -9.79 7.79 11.82
N SER A 121 -8.57 8.30 12.03
CA SER A 121 -8.23 9.71 11.79
C SER A 121 -7.94 10.03 10.32
N GLY A 122 -7.84 9.00 9.48
CA GLY A 122 -7.54 9.13 8.06
C GLY A 122 -8.80 9.32 7.20
N ARG A 123 -8.56 9.69 5.93
CA ARG A 123 -9.62 9.73 4.92
C ARG A 123 -10.08 8.30 4.61
N ARG A 124 -11.38 8.15 4.29
CA ARG A 124 -11.98 6.89 3.85
C ARG A 124 -12.66 7.09 2.50
N GLU A 125 -12.60 6.06 1.69
CA GLU A 125 -13.40 5.89 0.48
C GLU A 125 -14.24 4.62 0.63
N ILE A 126 -15.15 4.34 -0.30
CA ILE A 126 -16.11 3.22 -0.23
C ILE A 126 -15.41 1.93 0.23
N GLU A 127 -15.71 1.52 1.47
CA GLU A 127 -15.24 0.30 2.14
C GLU A 127 -13.72 0.19 2.39
N MET A 128 -12.95 1.26 2.22
CA MET A 128 -11.49 1.20 2.36
C MET A 128 -10.89 2.46 2.97
N VAL A 129 -9.74 2.28 3.63
CA VAL A 129 -8.96 3.40 4.17
C VAL A 129 -8.11 4.03 3.06
N VAL A 130 -7.90 5.34 3.13
CA VAL A 130 -7.02 6.03 2.19
C VAL A 130 -5.69 6.33 2.88
N LEU A 131 -4.62 5.77 2.34
CA LEU A 131 -3.25 6.02 2.81
C LEU A 131 -2.68 7.20 2.03
N GLU A 132 -2.33 8.26 2.75
CA GLU A 132 -1.67 9.43 2.17
C GLU A 132 -0.14 9.22 2.12
N PRO A 133 0.51 9.56 1.00
CA PRO A 133 1.95 9.41 0.88
C PRO A 133 2.71 10.57 1.51
N VAL A 134 3.98 10.31 1.82
CA VAL A 134 5.01 11.33 1.91
C VAL A 134 5.76 11.38 0.58
N GLU A 135 5.90 12.56 0.01
CA GLU A 135 6.68 12.79 -1.20
C GLU A 135 8.14 13.07 -0.85
N LEU A 136 9.06 12.32 -1.47
CA LEU A 136 10.49 12.50 -1.25
C LEU A 136 11.06 13.57 -2.21
N PRO A 137 12.16 14.25 -1.82
CA PRO A 137 12.81 15.23 -2.69
C PRO A 137 13.20 14.67 -4.06
N GLU A 138 12.97 15.44 -5.12
CA GLU A 138 13.26 15.05 -6.51
C GLU A 138 14.75 14.70 -6.71
N CYS A 139 15.00 13.57 -7.37
CA CYS A 139 16.34 13.04 -7.64
C CYS A 139 16.67 12.83 -9.11
N GLY A 140 15.81 13.28 -10.03
CA GLY A 140 15.87 12.91 -11.45
C GLY A 140 15.11 11.62 -11.74
N VAL A 141 15.23 11.11 -12.96
CA VAL A 141 14.50 9.90 -13.40
C VAL A 141 14.96 8.67 -12.61
N VAL A 142 14.01 7.93 -12.02
CA VAL A 142 14.25 6.75 -11.18
C VAL A 142 14.11 5.46 -11.99
N PHE A 143 15.21 4.71 -12.13
CA PHE A 143 15.23 3.44 -12.84
C PHE A 143 14.92 2.23 -11.94
N LYS A 144 15.34 2.28 -10.67
CA LYS A 144 15.13 1.21 -9.68
C LYS A 144 14.96 1.80 -8.28
N LEU A 145 14.12 1.15 -7.46
CA LEU A 145 13.93 1.43 -6.03
C LEU A 145 14.25 0.18 -5.20
N GLU A 146 14.83 0.37 -4.02
CA GLU A 146 15.08 -0.73 -3.07
C GLU A 146 15.16 -0.19 -1.64
N PHE A 147 14.42 -0.80 -0.71
CA PHE A 147 14.59 -0.53 0.72
C PHE A 147 15.78 -1.31 1.27
N ARG A 148 16.70 -0.62 1.95
CA ARG A 148 17.80 -1.26 2.70
C ARG A 148 17.44 -1.48 4.16
N ARG A 149 16.61 -0.60 4.70
CA ARG A 149 16.01 -0.68 6.04
C ARG A 149 14.59 -0.16 5.95
N GLU A 150 13.87 -0.25 7.04
CA GLU A 150 12.49 0.24 7.13
C GLU A 150 12.36 1.71 6.72
N ASP A 151 13.33 2.53 7.11
CA ASP A 151 13.28 3.97 6.90
C ASP A 151 14.36 4.47 5.93
N GLU A 152 14.96 3.55 5.16
CA GLU A 152 16.06 3.83 4.25
C GLU A 152 15.77 3.29 2.85
N LEU A 153 15.49 4.19 1.91
CA LEU A 153 15.18 3.90 0.52
C LEU A 153 16.34 4.33 -0.37
N TRP A 154 16.72 3.46 -1.30
CA TRP A 154 17.74 3.73 -2.31
C TRP A 154 17.09 3.76 -3.69
N ALA A 155 17.58 4.66 -4.54
CA ALA A 155 17.22 4.72 -5.96
C ALA A 155 18.46 4.72 -6.85
N TRP A 156 18.38 3.98 -7.95
CA TRP A 156 19.27 4.20 -9.09
C TRP A 156 18.62 5.21 -10.02
N THR A 157 19.27 6.34 -10.26
CA THR A 157 18.72 7.47 -11.02
C THR A 157 19.63 7.87 -12.17
N GLU A 158 19.15 8.75 -13.06
CA GLU A 158 19.98 9.36 -14.11
C GLU A 158 21.17 10.17 -13.56
N ARG A 159 21.09 10.58 -12.28
CA ARG A 159 22.14 11.33 -11.57
C ARG A 159 23.02 10.42 -10.70
N GLY A 160 22.88 9.11 -10.84
CA GLY A 160 23.56 8.11 -10.03
C GLY A 160 22.72 7.60 -8.86
N LEU A 161 23.41 7.08 -7.85
CA LEU A 161 22.79 6.43 -6.70
C LEU A 161 22.33 7.47 -5.67
N VAL A 162 21.06 7.40 -5.25
CA VAL A 162 20.46 8.32 -4.29
C VAL A 162 19.93 7.54 -3.10
N ARG A 163 20.12 8.09 -1.90
CA ARG A 163 19.65 7.52 -0.63
C ARG A 163 18.75 8.52 0.08
N TRP A 164 17.56 8.08 0.47
CA TRP A 164 16.69 8.80 1.40
C TRP A 164 16.63 8.09 2.74
N ARG A 165 16.69 8.88 3.82
CA ARG A 165 16.34 8.46 5.17
C ARG A 165 15.17 9.32 5.62
N PHE A 166 14.09 8.68 6.07
CA PHE A 166 12.85 9.35 6.53
C PHE A 166 12.33 8.76 7.85
N GLY A 167 13.22 8.17 8.64
CA GLY A 167 12.91 7.70 9.99
C GLY A 167 12.68 8.87 10.95
N VAL A 168 12.35 8.57 12.20
CA VAL A 168 12.13 9.57 13.28
C VAL A 168 13.32 10.54 13.49
N TRP A 169 14.50 10.18 12.99
CA TRP A 169 15.74 10.98 13.03
C TRP A 169 16.20 11.48 11.66
N ALA A 170 15.32 11.50 10.67
CA ALA A 170 15.68 11.91 9.32
C ALA A 170 15.96 13.41 9.22
N GLU A 171 17.20 13.74 8.87
CA GLU A 171 17.58 15.05 8.35
C GLU A 171 17.59 15.00 6.81
N GLY A 172 16.98 15.98 6.15
CA GLY A 172 17.03 16.12 4.70
C GLY A 172 18.43 16.53 4.22
N ARG A 173 19.34 15.57 4.03
CA ARG A 173 20.67 15.82 3.45
C ARG A 173 20.79 15.15 2.08
N ARG A 174 21.06 15.96 1.06
CA ARG A 174 21.47 15.50 -0.27
C ARG A 174 22.94 15.07 -0.18
N GLU A 175 23.21 13.78 -0.06
CA GLU A 175 24.57 13.26 -0.21
C GLU A 175 24.94 13.28 -1.69
N VAL A 176 25.79 14.24 -2.08
CA VAL A 176 26.45 14.26 -3.39
C VAL A 176 27.83 13.63 -3.18
N VAL A 177 27.91 12.31 -3.19
CA VAL A 177 29.21 11.64 -3.30
C VAL A 177 29.52 11.53 -4.78
N VAL A 178 30.42 12.39 -5.25
CA VAL A 178 31.13 12.16 -6.52
C VAL A 178 32.10 11.03 -6.24
N LEU A 179 31.99 9.93 -6.99
CA LEU A 179 33.02 8.90 -7.00
C LEU A 179 34.26 9.53 -7.65
N GLU A 180 35.33 9.73 -6.86
CA GLU A 180 36.69 9.98 -7.38
C GLU A 180 37.28 8.70 -7.98
#